data_AF-A0AAV4JT50-F1
#
_entry.id   AF-A0AAV4JT50-F1
#
_cell.length_a   1.000
_cell.length_b   1.000
_cell.length_c   1.000
_cell.angle_alpha   90.00
_cell.angle_beta   90.00
_cell.angle_gamma   90.00
#
_symmetry.space_group_name_H-M   'P 1'
#
loop_
_entity.id
_entity.type
_entity.pdbx_description
1 polymer ?
#
loop_
_entity_poly.entity_id
_entity_poly.type
_entity_poly.pdbx_seq_one_letter_code
_entity_poly.pdbx_strand_id
1 'polypeptide(L)'
;MVLMTGFLFKDWLYKWDNKLKIQVRHVLLLVDNCTAHPAVDDLQMITLKFLPPNTTSLLQPMDMGVIKNFKGHYRLRLNDRIIASLDANPDEKAIDISKKITPLNALYLARDAWKELKPSTIVNCYSKAGLSACATEEEADMDDFHDVAINSALSREEFEELYG
;
A
#
# COMPACT_ATOMS: atom_id res chain seq x y z
N MET A 1 19.46 6.29 -2.86
CA MET A 1 18.31 5.49 -2.40
C MET A 1 18.45 5.32 -0.90
N VAL A 2 17.55 5.91 -0.11
CA VAL A 2 17.56 5.72 1.35
C VAL A 2 16.74 4.46 1.62
N LEU A 3 17.37 3.44 2.18
CA LEU A 3 16.72 2.18 2.53
C LEU A 3 16.32 2.20 4.00
N MET A 4 15.28 1.44 4.35
CA MET A 4 14.99 1.14 5.75
C MET A 4 16.18 0.38 6.36
N THR A 5 16.59 0.77 7.55
CA THR A 5 17.62 0.07 8.32
C THR A 5 17.02 -0.41 9.64
N GLY A 6 17.61 -1.44 10.25
CA GLY A 6 17.17 -1.90 11.56
C GLY A 6 17.24 -0.81 12.64
N PHE A 7 18.14 0.16 12.51
CA PHE A 7 18.16 1.33 13.39
C PHE A 7 16.93 2.21 13.20
N LEU A 8 16.61 2.60 11.96
CA LEU A 8 15.47 3.44 11.65
C LEU A 8 14.14 2.77 11.99
N PHE A 9 14.02 1.46 11.74
CA PHE A 9 12.84 0.68 12.07
C PHE A 9 12.58 0.65 13.58
N LYS A 10 13.63 0.42 14.39
CA LYS A 10 13.52 0.45 15.86
C LYS A 10 13.13 1.83 16.38
N ASP A 11 13.78 2.88 15.90
CA ASP A 11 13.46 4.25 16.30
C ASP A 11 11.99 4.60 15.97
N TRP A 12 11.52 4.19 14.79
CA TRP A 12 10.11 4.35 14.42
C TRP A 12 9.17 3.55 15.34
N LEU A 13 9.49 2.29 15.66
CA LEU A 13 8.69 1.46 16.57
C LEU A 13 8.57 2.06 17.96
N TYR A 14 9.66 2.50 18.59
CA TYR A 14 9.60 3.11 19.91
C TYR A 14 8.80 4.42 19.91
N LYS A 15 8.92 5.22 18.86
CA LYS A 15 8.09 6.44 18.71
C LYS A 15 6.60 6.10 18.59
N TRP A 16 6.26 5.02 17.88
CA TRP A 16 4.89 4.59 17.75
C TRP A 16 4.34 3.96 19.04
N ASP A 17 5.12 3.10 19.70
CA ASP A 17 4.78 2.47 20.98
C ASP A 17 4.45 3.52 22.06
N ASN A 18 5.28 4.57 22.15
CA ASN A 18 5.02 5.69 23.05
C ASN A 18 3.72 6.44 22.74
N LYS A 19 3.38 6.64 21.46
CA LYS A 19 2.09 7.24 21.07
C LYS A 19 0.92 6.34 21.45
N LEU A 20 1.04 5.04 21.22
CA LEU A 20 0.03 4.05 21.59
C LEU A 20 -0.14 3.96 23.11
N LYS A 21 0.93 4.17 23.87
CA LYS A 21 0.88 4.23 25.34
C LYS A 21 0.05 5.38 25.85
N ILE A 22 0.22 6.57 25.25
CA ILE A 22 -0.62 7.74 25.54
C ILE A 22 -2.10 7.46 25.19
N GLN A 23 -2.33 6.69 24.12
CA GLN A 23 -3.67 6.29 23.68
C GLN A 23 -4.25 5.10 24.44
N VAL A 24 -3.48 4.47 25.34
CA VAL A 24 -3.85 3.23 26.07
C VAL A 24 -4.32 2.14 25.09
N ARG A 25 -3.59 1.96 23.98
CA ARG A 25 -3.97 1.06 22.89
C ARG A 25 -2.91 -0.02 22.66
N HIS A 26 -3.28 -1.27 22.93
CA HIS A 26 -2.47 -2.43 22.54
C HIS A 26 -2.75 -2.82 21.09
N VAL A 27 -1.71 -3.15 20.33
CA VAL A 27 -1.81 -3.60 18.93
C VAL A 27 -0.90 -4.79 18.65
N LEU A 28 -1.30 -5.63 17.70
CA LEU A 28 -0.45 -6.63 17.07
C LEU A 28 0.12 -6.05 15.78
N LEU A 29 1.44 -6.02 15.65
CA LEU A 29 2.12 -5.64 14.41
C LEU A 29 2.72 -6.89 13.75
N LEU A 30 2.18 -7.23 12.57
CA LEU A 30 2.69 -8.29 11.72
C LEU A 30 3.66 -7.71 10.70
N VAL A 31 4.86 -8.27 10.60
CA VAL A 31 5.91 -7.84 9.65
C VAL A 31 6.52 -9.03 8.93
N ASP A 32 7.05 -8.79 7.74
CA ASP A 32 7.84 -9.77 6.99
C ASP A 32 9.22 -9.98 7.62
N ASN A 33 9.88 -11.07 7.23
CA ASN A 33 11.19 -11.45 7.74
C ASN A 33 12.36 -10.75 7.00
N CYS A 34 12.28 -9.43 6.88
CA CYS A 34 13.31 -8.61 6.26
C CYS A 34 14.46 -8.33 7.24
N THR A 35 15.71 -8.31 6.76
CA THR A 35 16.89 -7.99 7.59
C THR A 35 16.85 -6.58 8.18
N ALA A 36 16.05 -5.67 7.58
CA ALA A 36 15.80 -4.34 8.10
C ALA A 36 14.80 -4.32 9.28
N HIS A 37 14.13 -5.43 9.58
CA HIS A 37 13.15 -5.58 10.66
C HIS A 37 13.72 -6.46 11.78
N PRO A 38 14.66 -5.96 12.61
CA PRO A 38 15.16 -6.73 13.74
C PRO A 38 14.04 -6.98 14.77
N ALA A 39 14.17 -8.06 15.54
CA ALA A 39 13.34 -8.28 16.72
C ALA A 39 13.54 -7.15 17.75
N VAL A 40 12.46 -6.81 18.44
CA VAL A 40 12.40 -5.79 19.50
C VAL A 40 11.49 -6.32 20.59
N ASP A 41 12.06 -6.65 21.75
CA ASP A 41 11.38 -7.41 22.79
C ASP A 41 10.90 -6.53 23.97
N ASP A 42 11.25 -5.25 23.97
CA ASP A 42 10.99 -4.29 25.06
C ASP A 42 9.87 -3.27 24.76
N LEU A 43 9.04 -3.55 23.75
CA LEU A 43 7.84 -2.76 23.43
C LEU A 43 6.72 -3.03 24.44
N GLN A 44 5.95 -2.00 24.80
CA GLN A 44 4.92 -2.11 25.85
C GLN A 44 3.52 -2.26 25.28
N MET A 45 3.23 -1.57 24.17
CA MET A 45 1.91 -1.49 23.56
C MET A 45 1.82 -2.27 22.25
N ILE A 46 2.95 -2.42 21.56
CA ILE A 46 3.07 -3.18 20.31
C ILE A 46 3.55 -4.61 20.63
N THR A 47 2.72 -5.61 20.30
CA THR A 47 3.19 -6.98 20.15
C THR A 47 3.73 -7.16 18.74
N LEU A 48 5.05 -7.30 18.58
CA LEU A 48 5.68 -7.53 17.28
C LEU A 48 5.69 -9.04 16.95
N LYS A 49 5.19 -9.42 15.77
CA LYS A 49 5.26 -10.80 15.27
C LYS A 49 5.72 -10.81 13.82
N PHE A 50 6.57 -11.78 13.50
CA PHE A 50 7.07 -12.02 12.16
C PHE A 50 6.23 -13.08 11.47
N LEU A 51 5.88 -12.83 10.21
CA LEU A 51 5.26 -13.82 9.35
C LEU A 51 6.27 -14.96 9.06
N PRO A 52 5.79 -16.19 8.84
CA PRO A 52 6.67 -17.29 8.45
C PRO A 52 7.46 -16.93 7.17
N PRO A 53 8.72 -17.37 7.05
CA PRO A 53 9.51 -17.09 5.85
C PRO A 53 8.81 -17.63 4.59
N ASN A 54 8.96 -16.93 3.46
CA ASN A 54 8.41 -17.30 2.14
C ASN A 54 6.87 -17.40 2.07
N THR A 55 6.13 -16.72 2.95
CA THR A 55 4.65 -16.71 2.93
C THR A 55 4.04 -15.41 2.42
N THR A 56 4.83 -14.53 1.79
CA THR A 56 4.42 -13.19 1.36
C THR A 56 3.14 -13.20 0.52
N SER A 57 3.00 -14.11 -0.46
CA SER A 57 1.77 -14.20 -1.27
C SER A 57 0.58 -14.83 -0.55
N LEU A 58 0.81 -15.59 0.53
CA LEU A 58 -0.20 -16.42 1.18
C LEU A 58 -0.72 -15.86 2.50
N LEU A 59 0.07 -15.05 3.22
CA LEU A 59 -0.29 -14.58 4.56
C LEU A 59 -0.12 -13.08 4.76
N GLN A 60 0.47 -12.34 3.81
CA GLN A 60 0.74 -10.92 3.98
C GLN A 60 -0.37 -10.09 3.33
N PRO A 61 -1.30 -9.49 4.11
CA PRO A 61 -2.45 -8.76 3.55
C PRO A 61 -2.03 -7.63 2.62
N MET A 62 -0.89 -7.00 2.90
CA MET A 62 -0.35 -5.92 2.09
C MET A 62 -0.08 -6.36 0.64
N ASP A 63 0.42 -7.58 0.46
CA ASP A 63 0.69 -8.17 -0.85
C ASP A 63 -0.55 -8.86 -1.46
N MET A 64 -1.61 -9.08 -0.66
CA MET A 64 -2.89 -9.64 -1.12
C MET A 64 -3.84 -8.64 -1.78
N GLY A 65 -3.36 -7.44 -2.12
CA GLY A 65 -4.14 -6.49 -2.91
C GLY A 65 -4.07 -5.05 -2.42
N VAL A 66 -3.70 -4.79 -1.16
CA VAL A 66 -3.58 -3.41 -0.65
C VAL A 66 -2.53 -2.62 -1.44
N ILE A 67 -1.33 -3.17 -1.59
CA ILE A 67 -0.24 -2.53 -2.35
C ILE A 67 -0.62 -2.42 -3.82
N LYS A 68 -1.26 -3.45 -4.40
CA LYS A 68 -1.69 -3.47 -5.80
C LYS A 68 -2.71 -2.36 -6.09
N ASN A 69 -3.78 -2.27 -5.31
CA ASN A 69 -4.80 -1.22 -5.45
C ASN A 69 -4.20 0.18 -5.20
N PHE A 70 -3.36 0.33 -4.17
CA PHE A 70 -2.66 1.60 -3.93
C PHE A 70 -1.81 2.04 -5.12
N LYS A 71 -1.05 1.12 -5.73
CA LYS A 71 -0.27 1.40 -6.96
C LYS A 71 -1.20 1.78 -8.13
N GLY A 72 -2.34 1.11 -8.26
CA GLY A 72 -3.37 1.44 -9.26
C GLY A 72 -3.85 2.89 -9.13
N HIS A 73 -4.30 3.29 -7.94
CA HIS A 73 -4.71 4.67 -7.65
C HIS A 73 -3.59 5.69 -7.90
N TYR A 74 -2.36 5.37 -7.48
CA TYR A 74 -1.20 6.23 -7.72
C TYR A 74 -0.96 6.46 -9.22
N ARG A 75 -1.00 5.38 -10.02
CA ARG A 75 -0.75 5.42 -11.46
C ARG A 75 -1.86 6.16 -12.21
N LEU A 76 -3.13 5.95 -11.86
CA LEU A 76 -4.24 6.74 -12.40
C LEU A 76 -4.01 8.23 -12.20
N ARG A 77 -3.70 8.66 -10.97
CA ARG A 77 -3.45 10.08 -10.67
C ARG A 77 -2.24 10.65 -11.39
N LEU A 78 -1.18 9.84 -11.54
CA LEU A 78 -0.02 10.24 -12.33
C LEU A 78 -0.42 10.45 -13.79
N ASN A 79 -1.22 9.57 -14.36
CA ASN A 79 -1.70 9.68 -15.73
C ASN A 79 -2.62 10.88 -15.92
N ASP A 80 -3.56 11.14 -15.00
CA ASP A 80 -4.44 12.32 -15.05
C ASP A 80 -3.60 13.61 -15.12
N ARG A 81 -2.51 13.67 -14.34
CA ARG A 81 -1.60 14.80 -14.37
C ARG A 81 -0.84 14.91 -15.68
N ILE A 82 -0.43 13.79 -16.28
CA ILE A 82 0.23 13.77 -17.58
C ILE A 82 -0.73 14.23 -18.68
N ILE A 83 -1.94 13.69 -18.71
CA ILE A 83 -2.99 14.04 -19.67
C ILE A 83 -3.32 15.52 -19.57
N ALA A 84 -3.54 16.06 -18.37
CA ALA A 84 -3.81 17.48 -18.17
C ALA A 84 -2.67 18.39 -18.67
N SER A 85 -1.41 17.93 -18.59
CA SER A 85 -0.26 18.67 -19.13
C SER A 85 -0.20 18.60 -20.66
N LEU A 86 -0.55 17.45 -21.25
CA LEU A 86 -0.63 17.28 -22.71
C LEU A 86 -1.78 18.08 -23.31
N ASP A 87 -2.94 18.13 -22.65
CA ASP A 87 -4.08 18.95 -23.08
C ASP A 87 -3.73 20.45 -23.08
N ALA A 88 -2.89 20.88 -22.13
CA ALA A 88 -2.40 22.26 -22.06
C ALA A 88 -1.29 22.56 -23.07
N ASN A 89 -0.45 21.57 -23.41
CA ASN A 89 0.62 21.69 -24.38
C ASN A 89 0.81 20.38 -25.17
N PRO A 90 0.13 20.24 -26.32
CA PRO A 90 0.15 19.00 -27.11
C PRO A 90 1.52 18.61 -27.68
N ASP A 91 2.47 19.56 -27.77
CA ASP A 91 3.83 19.32 -28.27
C ASP A 91 4.74 18.67 -27.21
N GLU A 92 4.31 18.63 -25.95
CA GLU A 92 5.06 17.99 -24.88
C GLU A 92 4.93 16.45 -24.95
N LYS A 93 5.95 15.72 -24.49
CA LYS A 93 5.90 14.25 -24.43
C LYS A 93 5.59 13.79 -23.02
N ALA A 94 4.75 12.76 -22.90
CA ALA A 94 4.39 12.14 -21.62
C ALA A 94 5.63 11.75 -20.76
N ILE A 95 6.69 11.26 -21.42
CA ILE A 95 7.94 10.89 -20.75
C ILE A 95 8.69 12.09 -20.16
N ASP A 96 8.58 13.27 -20.76
CA ASP A 96 9.24 14.47 -20.26
C ASP A 96 8.45 15.09 -19.11
N ILE A 97 7.12 14.99 -19.16
CA ILE A 97 6.23 15.36 -18.05
C ILE A 97 6.46 14.47 -16.83
N SER A 98 6.54 13.15 -17.01
CA SER A 98 6.76 12.21 -15.91
C SER A 98 8.12 12.43 -15.22
N LYS A 99 9.16 12.81 -15.96
CA LYS A 99 10.47 13.19 -15.41
C LYS A 99 10.44 14.47 -14.57
N LYS A 100 9.44 15.35 -14.75
CA LYS A 100 9.27 16.57 -13.94
C LYS A 100 8.60 16.30 -12.59
N ILE A 101 8.21 15.06 -12.29
CA ILE A 101 7.63 14.70 -11.00
C ILE A 101 8.71 14.77 -9.91
N THR A 102 8.61 15.79 -9.07
CA THR A 102 9.45 15.97 -7.89
C THR A 102 9.04 15.01 -6.77
N PRO A 103 9.92 14.78 -5.77
CA PRO A 103 9.54 14.01 -4.58
C PRO A 103 8.31 14.56 -3.84
N LEU A 104 8.12 15.89 -3.82
CA LEU A 104 6.93 16.50 -3.22
C LEU A 104 5.66 16.15 -4.01
N ASN A 105 5.71 16.19 -5.35
CA ASN A 105 4.60 15.74 -6.19
C ASN A 105 4.29 14.26 -5.94
N ALA A 106 5.31 13.41 -5.87
CA ALA A 106 5.15 11.98 -5.58
C ALA A 106 4.51 11.74 -4.21
N LEU A 107 4.87 12.51 -3.18
CA LEU A 107 4.24 12.43 -1.85
C LEU A 107 2.76 12.83 -1.88
N TYR A 108 2.39 13.87 -2.63
CA TYR A 108 0.98 14.24 -2.78
C TYR A 108 0.18 13.19 -3.55
N LEU A 109 0.74 12.65 -4.63
CA LEU A 109 0.13 11.54 -5.38
C LEU A 109 -0.08 10.33 -4.48
N ALA A 110 0.93 9.94 -3.68
CA ALA A 110 0.85 8.84 -2.73
C ALA A 110 -0.20 9.09 -1.65
N ARG A 111 -0.22 10.29 -1.04
CA ARG A 111 -1.24 10.66 -0.05
C ARG A 111 -2.64 10.52 -0.62
N ASP A 112 -2.86 11.01 -1.82
CA ASP A 112 -4.20 11.02 -2.39
C ASP A 112 -4.62 9.64 -2.90
N ALA A 113 -3.69 8.85 -3.46
CA ALA A 113 -3.92 7.45 -3.79
C ALA A 113 -4.31 6.63 -2.55
N TRP A 114 -3.66 6.87 -1.41
CA TRP A 114 -4.02 6.22 -0.15
C TRP A 114 -5.44 6.58 0.34
N LYS A 115 -5.88 7.82 0.10
CA LYS A 115 -7.23 8.26 0.47
C LYS A 115 -8.34 7.63 -0.38
N GLU A 116 -8.02 7.22 -1.60
CA GLU A 116 -8.98 6.56 -2.50
C GLU A 116 -9.15 5.08 -2.21
N LEU A 117 -8.15 4.46 -1.59
CA LEU A 117 -8.22 3.06 -1.17
C LEU A 117 -9.38 2.87 -0.19
N LYS A 118 -10.33 1.98 -0.52
CA LYS A 118 -11.52 1.82 0.31
C LYS A 118 -11.17 0.99 1.55
N PRO A 119 -11.82 1.25 2.70
CA PRO A 119 -11.67 0.39 3.87
C PRO A 119 -12.03 -1.09 3.60
N SER A 120 -13.02 -1.35 2.74
CA SER A 120 -13.41 -2.71 2.30
C SER A 120 -12.25 -3.44 1.59
N THR A 121 -11.50 -2.72 0.74
CA THR A 121 -10.10 -2.96 0.36
C THR A 121 -9.31 -3.80 1.34
N ILE A 122 -8.99 -3.09 2.42
CA ILE A 122 -8.09 -3.54 3.46
C ILE A 122 -8.72 -4.70 4.22
N VAL A 123 -10.01 -4.62 4.59
CA VAL A 123 -10.71 -5.70 5.31
C VAL A 123 -10.69 -7.00 4.52
N ASN A 124 -10.95 -6.95 3.21
CA ASN A 124 -10.99 -8.14 2.37
C ASN A 124 -9.60 -8.74 2.20
N CYS A 125 -8.55 -7.93 2.00
CA CYS A 125 -7.17 -8.43 1.96
C CYS A 125 -6.75 -9.10 3.29
N TYR A 126 -7.14 -8.54 4.44
CA TYR A 126 -6.87 -9.16 5.74
C TYR A 126 -7.69 -10.44 5.95
N SER A 127 -8.94 -10.48 5.47
CA SER A 127 -9.77 -11.67 5.52
C SER A 127 -9.20 -12.80 4.67
N LYS A 128 -8.73 -12.48 3.46
CA LYS A 128 -8.06 -13.42 2.54
C LYS A 128 -6.76 -13.98 3.15
N ALA A 129 -6.06 -13.20 3.97
CA ALA A 129 -4.89 -13.65 4.71
C ALA A 129 -5.22 -14.51 5.95
N GLY A 130 -6.51 -14.77 6.23
CA GLY A 130 -6.97 -15.49 7.41
C GLY A 130 -6.91 -14.67 8.71
N LEU A 131 -6.83 -13.34 8.61
CA LEU A 131 -6.67 -12.41 9.75
C LEU A 131 -7.96 -11.63 10.08
N SER A 132 -9.13 -12.18 9.75
CA SER A 132 -10.43 -11.57 10.08
C SER A 132 -11.03 -12.14 11.36
N ALA A 133 -11.70 -11.28 12.12
CA ALA A 133 -12.42 -11.66 13.34
C ALA A 133 -13.76 -12.38 13.05
N CYS A 134 -14.24 -12.35 11.80
CA CYS A 134 -15.48 -12.99 11.38
C CYS A 134 -15.19 -13.83 10.14
N ALA A 135 -15.17 -15.15 10.29
CA ALA A 135 -15.15 -16.06 9.16
C ALA A 135 -16.53 -16.01 8.50
N THR A 136 -16.68 -15.22 7.45
CA THR A 136 -17.75 -15.44 6.48
C THR A 136 -17.21 -16.41 5.45
N GLU A 137 -17.84 -17.59 5.35
CA GLU A 137 -17.61 -18.61 4.31
C GLU A 137 -18.06 -18.14 2.91
N GLU A 138 -17.94 -16.84 2.64
CA GLU A 138 -18.09 -16.33 1.28
C GLU A 138 -16.70 -16.33 0.69
N GLU A 139 -16.47 -17.23 -0.28
CA GLU A 139 -15.39 -17.08 -1.24
C GLU A 139 -15.55 -15.69 -1.85
N ALA A 140 -14.81 -14.72 -1.32
CA ALA A 140 -14.79 -13.38 -1.86
C ALA A 140 -14.09 -13.50 -3.22
N ASP A 141 -14.90 -13.71 -4.26
CA ASP A 141 -14.50 -13.64 -5.66
C ASP A 141 -14.10 -12.19 -5.92
N MET A 142 -12.83 -11.92 -5.65
CA MET A 142 -12.28 -10.58 -5.49
C MET A 142 -11.34 -10.32 -6.65
N ASP A 143 -11.94 -9.77 -7.69
CA ASP A 143 -11.28 -9.22 -8.85
C ASP A 143 -10.18 -8.22 -8.41
N ASP A 144 -9.03 -8.32 -9.07
CA ASP A 144 -7.94 -7.39 -8.85
C ASP A 144 -8.41 -5.97 -9.22
N PHE A 145 -7.89 -4.96 -8.51
CA PHE A 145 -8.28 -3.56 -8.74
C PHE A 145 -9.76 -3.21 -8.49
N HIS A 146 -10.52 -4.00 -7.73
CA HIS A 146 -11.93 -3.69 -7.41
C HIS A 146 -12.16 -2.25 -6.86
N ASP A 147 -11.17 -1.65 -6.22
CA ASP A 147 -11.28 -0.28 -5.71
C ASP A 147 -10.89 0.81 -6.70
N VAL A 148 -10.24 0.44 -7.80
CA VAL A 148 -9.68 1.35 -8.77
C VAL A 148 -10.69 1.55 -9.91
N ALA A 149 -11.19 2.79 -10.06
CA ALA A 149 -12.07 3.14 -11.15
C ALA A 149 -11.28 3.20 -12.46
N ILE A 150 -11.39 2.15 -13.26
CA ILE A 150 -10.72 2.07 -14.56
C ILE A 150 -11.47 3.01 -15.53
N ASN A 151 -10.71 3.88 -16.19
CA ASN A 151 -11.25 4.78 -17.21
C ASN A 151 -11.90 3.96 -18.34
N SER A 152 -13.07 4.38 -18.85
CA SER A 152 -13.75 3.75 -19.98
C SER A 152 -12.90 3.61 -21.25
N ALA A 153 -11.78 4.33 -21.34
CA ALA A 153 -10.82 4.23 -22.45
C ALA A 153 -9.91 2.99 -22.39
N LEU A 154 -9.87 2.26 -21.28
CA LEU A 154 -9.11 1.02 -21.12
C LEU A 154 -10.02 -0.10 -20.62
N SER A 155 -9.89 -1.29 -21.21
CA SER A 155 -10.51 -2.48 -20.65
C SER A 155 -9.84 -2.85 -19.32
N ARG A 156 -10.51 -3.68 -18.52
CA ARG A 156 -9.95 -4.16 -17.26
C ARG A 156 -8.70 -5.00 -17.46
N GLU A 157 -8.70 -5.82 -18.50
CA GLU A 157 -7.57 -6.66 -18.91
C GLU A 157 -6.38 -5.79 -19.35
N GLU A 158 -6.63 -4.74 -20.14
CA GLU A 158 -5.58 -3.78 -20.56
C GLU A 158 -5.03 -3.00 -19.35
N PHE A 159 -5.88 -2.63 -18.40
CA PHE A 159 -5.44 -1.98 -17.16
C PHE A 159 -4.57 -2.93 -16.33
N GLU A 160 -4.95 -4.19 -16.21
CA GLU A 160 -4.17 -5.20 -15.50
C GLU A 160 -2.84 -5.51 -16.21
N GLU A 161 -2.80 -5.51 -17.55
CA GLU A 161 -1.55 -5.72 -18.29
C GLU A 161 -0.61 -4.52 -18.14
N LEU A 162 -1.14 -3.30 -18.19
CA LEU A 162 -0.35 -2.07 -18.06
C LEU A 162 0.06 -1.77 -16.61
N TYR A 163 -0.73 -2.23 -15.63
CA TYR A 163 -0.60 -1.81 -14.24
C TYR A 163 -0.57 -2.96 -13.21
N GLY A 164 -0.56 -4.22 -13.64
CA GLY A 164 -0.32 -5.39 -12.79
C GLY A 164 1.03 -5.41 -12.11
#